data_AF-A0A2H5Y9L0-F1
#
_entry.id   AF-A0A2H5Y9L0-F1
#
_cell.length_a   1.000
_cell.length_b   1.000
_cell.length_c   1.000
_cell.angle_alpha   90.00
_cell.angle_beta   90.00
_cell.angle_gamma   90.00
#
_symmetry.space_group_name_H-M   'P 1'
#
loop_
_entity.id
_entity.type
_entity.pdbx_description
1 polymer ?
#
loop_
_entity_poly.entity_id
_entity_poly.type
_entity_poly.pdbx_seq_one_letter_code
_entity_poly.pdbx_strand_id
1 'polypeptide(L)' 'MAVSSGGEMAGSVSGGCVEGAVFEIAQEVLRTGRPRLVRFGISDEMAWDVGLACGGTIEVFVEPLP' A
#
# COMPACT_ATOMS: atom_id res chain seq x y z
N MET A 1 -6.38 5.84 -1.24
CA MET A 1 -6.57 4.96 -2.43
C MET A 1 -7.69 3.98 -2.13
N ALA A 2 -8.53 3.66 -3.11
CA ALA A 2 -9.52 2.59 -3.05
C ALA A 2 -9.23 1.57 -4.16
N VAL A 3 -9.48 0.28 -3.87
CA VAL A 3 -9.28 -0.83 -4.81
C VAL A 3 -10.58 -1.64 -4.86
N SER A 4 -11.11 -1.88 -6.06
CA SER A 4 -12.29 -2.72 -6.25
C SER A 4 -11.90 -4.19 -6.37
N SER A 5 -12.83 -5.11 -6.11
CA SER A 5 -12.65 -6.55 -6.37
C SER A 5 -12.44 -6.88 -7.85
N GLY A 6 -12.79 -5.96 -8.75
CA GLY A 6 -12.49 -6.04 -10.18
C GLY A 6 -11.08 -5.57 -10.56
N GLY A 7 -10.27 -5.15 -9.58
CA GLY A 7 -8.89 -4.68 -9.81
C GLY A 7 -8.78 -3.21 -10.23
N GLU A 8 -9.87 -2.44 -10.18
CA GLU A 8 -9.83 -1.00 -10.45
C GLU A 8 -9.24 -0.25 -9.25
N MET A 9 -8.50 0.83 -9.53
CA MET A 9 -7.88 1.68 -8.52
C MET A 9 -8.36 3.13 -8.64
N ALA A 10 -8.65 3.76 -7.51
CA ALA A 10 -9.01 5.18 -7.43
C ALA A 10 -8.20 5.92 -6.36
N GLY A 11 -7.68 7.10 -6.73
CA GLY A 11 -6.85 7.93 -5.88
C GLY A 11 -5.41 7.42 -5.76
N SER A 12 -4.68 8.00 -4.80
CA SER A 12 -3.25 7.73 -4.59
C SER A 12 -2.93 7.65 -3.10
N VAL A 13 -1.78 7.08 -2.74
CA VAL A 13 -1.25 7.11 -1.36
C VAL A 13 -0.06 8.06 -1.29
N SER A 14 0.95 7.89 -2.15
CA SER A 14 2.11 8.78 -2.21
C SER A 14 2.35 9.39 -3.60
N GLY A 15 1.72 8.85 -4.64
CA GLY A 15 1.92 9.27 -6.03
C GLY A 15 3.20 8.71 -6.68
N GLY A 16 3.66 7.52 -6.28
CA GLY A 16 4.94 6.98 -6.72
C GLY A 16 5.04 5.44 -6.69
N CYS A 17 6.05 4.91 -5.99
CA CYS A 17 6.43 3.50 -6.08
C CYS A 17 5.59 2.57 -5.18
N VAL A 18 4.92 3.08 -4.14
CA VAL A 18 4.21 2.26 -3.14
C VAL A 18 2.82 1.81 -3.59
N GLU A 19 2.26 2.43 -4.62
CA GLU A 19 0.91 2.16 -5.13
C GLU A 19 0.71 0.68 -5.50
N GLY A 20 1.69 0.07 -6.17
CA GLY A 20 1.62 -1.36 -6.54
C GLY A 20 1.59 -2.29 -5.34
N ALA A 21 2.43 -2.01 -4.33
CA ALA A 21 2.44 -2.81 -3.09
C ALA A 21 1.12 -2.67 -2.32
N VAL A 22 0.59 -1.44 -2.21
CA VAL A 22 -0.71 -1.20 -1.57
C VAL A 22 -1.84 -1.92 -2.31
N PHE A 23 -1.80 -1.96 -3.64
CA PHE A 23 -2.78 -2.70 -4.45
C PHE A 23 -2.76 -4.22 -4.16
N GLU A 24 -1.58 -4.84 -4.11
CA GLU A 24 -1.46 -6.26 -3.79
C GLU A 24 -1.99 -6.58 -2.39
N ILE A 25 -1.64 -5.74 -1.41
CA ILE A 25 -2.15 -5.86 -0.03
C ILE A 25 -3.67 -5.69 -0.01
N ALA A 26 -4.22 -4.72 -0.74
CA ALA A 26 -5.65 -4.50 -0.81
C ALA A 26 -6.39 -5.71 -1.40
N GLN A 27 -5.85 -6.34 -2.44
CA GLN A 27 -6.43 -7.58 -2.97
C GLN A 27 -6.40 -8.73 -1.97
N GLU A 28 -5.33 -8.86 -1.18
CA GLU A 28 -5.27 -9.83 -0.09
C GLU A 28 -6.31 -9.53 1.02
N VAL A 29 -6.44 -8.27 1.42
CA VAL A 29 -7.39 -7.82 2.43
C VAL A 29 -8.82 -8.06 1.97
N LEU A 30 -9.16 -7.76 0.71
CA LEU A 30 -10.47 -8.04 0.12
C LEU A 30 -10.77 -9.55 0.10
N ARG A 31 -9.79 -10.38 -0.26
CA ARG A 31 -9.95 -11.85 -0.30
C ARG A 31 -10.12 -12.45 1.09
N THR A 32 -9.41 -11.92 2.09
CA THR A 32 -9.35 -12.51 3.44
C THR A 32 -10.34 -11.89 4.42
N GLY A 33 -10.84 -10.69 4.13
CA GLY A 33 -11.62 -9.87 5.05
C GLY A 33 -10.82 -9.36 6.26
N ARG A 34 -9.48 -9.46 6.25
CA ARG A 34 -8.63 -9.13 7.40
C ARG A 34 -7.87 -7.83 7.15
N PRO A 35 -8.13 -6.75 7.91
CA PRO A 35 -7.39 -5.50 7.77
C PRO A 35 -5.90 -5.65 8.08
N ARG A 36 -5.09 -4.77 7.52
CA ARG A 36 -3.63 -4.74 7.70
C ARG A 36 -3.09 -3.33 7.84
N LEU A 37 -2.15 -3.14 8.77
CA LEU A 37 -1.30 -1.96 8.85
C LEU A 37 0.07 -2.30 8.25
N VAL A 38 0.55 -1.48 7.32
CA VAL A 38 1.82 -1.69 6.62
C VAL A 38 2.64 -0.41 6.66
N ARG A 39 3.93 -0.53 6.97
CA ARG A 39 4.86 0.60 7.04
C ARG A 39 5.74 0.62 5.80
N PHE A 40 5.78 1.75 5.11
CA PHE A 40 6.63 2.01 3.96
C PHE A 40 7.60 3.13 4.29
N GLY A 41 8.89 2.96 4.01
CA GLY A 41 9.91 3.98 4.24
C GLY A 41 11.28 3.51 3.78
N ILE A 42 12.26 4.40 3.80
CA ILE A 42 13.66 3.99 3.64
C ILE A 42 14.13 3.44 4.98
N SER A 43 14.35 2.14 5.08
CA SER A 43 15.17 1.59 6.17
C SER A 43 16.63 1.86 5.80
N ASP A 44 17.46 2.30 6.75
CA ASP A 44 18.88 2.64 6.56
C ASP A 44 19.74 1.48 5.99
N GLU A 45 19.14 0.30 5.75
CA GLU A 45 19.83 -0.92 5.35
C GLU A 45 19.46 -1.42 3.93
N MET A 46 18.43 -0.88 3.27
CA MET A 46 18.00 -1.40 1.97
C MET A 46 17.49 -0.32 1.01
N ALA A 47 18.36 0.10 0.09
CA ALA A 47 18.01 0.80 -1.15
C ALA A 47 17.25 -0.08 -2.17
N TRP A 48 16.57 -1.14 -1.71
CA TRP A 48 15.90 -2.15 -2.54
C TRP A 48 14.45 -2.46 -2.15
N ASP A 49 13.97 -2.01 -1.00
CA ASP A 49 12.54 -2.07 -0.69
C ASP A 49 11.80 -0.89 -1.34
N VAL A 50 10.52 -1.09 -1.64
CA VAL A 50 9.63 -0.09 -2.25
C VAL A 50 9.52 1.12 -1.33
N GLY A 51 10.47 2.06 -1.48
CA GLY A 51 10.64 3.22 -0.62
C GLY A 51 10.04 4.48 -1.22
N LEU A 52 9.76 5.45 -0.36
CA LEU A 52 9.37 6.78 -0.80
C LEU A 52 10.61 7.52 -1.30
N ALA A 53 10.59 7.98 -2.56
CA ALA A 53 11.69 8.71 -3.17
C ALA A 53 12.08 10.00 -2.41
N CYS A 54 11.18 10.54 -1.58
CA CYS A 54 11.43 11.72 -0.74
C CYS A 54 12.20 11.43 0.57
N GLY A 55 12.50 10.16 0.88
CA GLY A 55 13.19 9.78 2.12
C GLY A 55 12.30 9.72 3.37
N GLY A 56 10.98 9.87 3.21
CA GLY A 56 10.01 9.79 4.30
C GLY A 56 9.63 8.35 4.67
N THR A 57 8.83 8.22 5.72
CA THR A 57 8.15 6.98 6.11
C THR A 57 6.66 7.26 6.30
N ILE A 58 5.82 6.33 5.87
CA ILE A 58 4.37 6.35 6.06
C ILE A 58 3.89 5.00 6.61
N GLU A 59 2.75 5.04 7.29
CA GLU A 59 1.99 3.85 7.65
C GLU A 59 0.66 3.89 6.90
N VAL A 60 0.32 2.78 6.26
CA VAL A 60 -0.89 2.62 5.45
C VAL A 60 -1.74 1.55 6.09
N PHE A 61 -2.91 1.94 6.56
CA PHE A 61 -3.94 1.02 7.02
C PHE A 61 -4.86 0.65 5.84
N VAL A 62 -5.03 -0.65 5.62
CA VAL A 62 -5.83 -1.21 4.54
C VAL A 62 -6.92 -2.06 5.17
N GLU A 63 -8.18 -1.69 4.93
CA GLU A 63 -9.36 -2.39 5.42
C GLU A 63 -10.34 -2.67 4.28
N PRO A 64 -11.09 -3.79 4.32
CA PRO A 64 -12.15 -4.04 3.36
C PRO A 64 -13.38 -3.20 3.73
N LEU A 65 -14.02 -2.61 2.73
CA LEU A 65 -15.29 -1.89 2.91
C LEU A 65 -16.47 -2.78 2.47
N PRO A 66 -17.66 -2.63 3.09
CA PRO A 66 -18.86 -3.39 2.75
C PRO A 66 -19.37 -3.15 1.33
#